data_AF-A0A959DAA9-F1
#
_entry.id   AF-A0A959DAA9-F1
#
_cell.length_a   1.000
_cell.length_b   1.000
_cell.length_c   1.000
_cell.angle_alpha   90.00
_cell.angle_beta   90.00
_cell.angle_gamma   90.00
#
_symmetry.space_group_name_H-M   'P 1'
#
loop_
_entity.id
_entity.type
_entity.pdbx_description
1 polymer ?
#
loop_
_entity_poly.entity_id
_entity_poly.type
_entity_poly.pdbx_seq_one_letter_code
_entity_poly.pdbx_strand_id
1 'polypeptide(L)'
;PDFGFNENPNAYNEFTARNNAEWLGTWGGINDYFMAGMLEFKPTSEFQGTAIFQGIGGIEYNQNKQGAINPDGLNVHQGNINRLTKNTINYLSTK
;
A
#
# COMPACT_ATOMS: atom_id res chain seq x y z
N PRO A 1 -0.83 -19.92 22.49
CA PRO A 1 -2.09 -19.16 22.34
C PRO A 1 -2.60 -19.36 20.92
N ASP A 2 -3.84 -19.82 20.76
CA ASP A 2 -4.49 -19.84 19.44
C ASP A 2 -4.73 -18.39 19.04
N PHE A 3 -3.82 -17.83 18.26
CA PHE A 3 -4.02 -16.54 17.62
C PHE A 3 -5.15 -16.69 16.61
N GLY A 4 -6.05 -15.72 16.53
CA GLY A 4 -6.99 -15.64 15.42
C GLY A 4 -6.22 -15.68 14.09
N PHE A 5 -6.82 -16.24 13.04
CA PHE A 5 -6.15 -16.40 11.74
C PHE A 5 -5.41 -15.14 11.29
N ASN A 6 -6.02 -13.97 11.49
CA ASN A 6 -5.45 -12.66 11.12
C ASN A 6 -4.40 -12.09 12.09
N GLU A 7 -4.33 -12.60 13.32
CA GLU A 7 -3.44 -12.14 14.39
C GLU A 7 -2.14 -12.95 14.48
N ASN A 8 -1.97 -13.93 13.59
CA ASN A 8 -0.79 -14.78 13.58
C ASN A 8 0.39 -14.10 12.86
N PRO A 9 1.47 -13.70 13.57
CA PRO A 9 2.64 -13.06 12.95
C PRO A 9 3.39 -13.98 11.99
N ASN A 10 3.19 -15.30 12.07
CA ASN A 10 3.83 -16.23 11.15
C ASN A 10 3.38 -16.01 9.70
N ALA A 11 2.13 -15.61 9.46
CA ALA A 11 1.66 -15.29 8.12
C ALA A 11 2.45 -14.13 7.50
N TYR A 12 2.71 -13.08 8.29
CA TYR A 12 3.55 -11.96 7.91
C TYR A 12 5.01 -12.39 7.65
N ASN A 13 5.60 -13.16 8.57
CA ASN A 13 6.98 -13.61 8.46
C ASN A 13 7.18 -14.49 7.22
N GLU A 14 6.28 -15.43 6.98
CA GLU A 14 6.31 -16.30 5.81
C GLU A 14 6.15 -15.51 4.51
N PHE A 15 5.21 -14.55 4.45
CA PHE A 15 5.00 -13.73 3.26
C PHE A 15 6.23 -12.86 2.95
N THR A 16 6.75 -12.14 3.94
CA THR A 16 7.90 -11.23 3.77
C THR A 16 9.17 -11.99 3.40
N ALA A 17 9.45 -13.12 4.07
CA ALA A 17 10.60 -13.96 3.76
C ALA A 17 10.50 -14.57 2.36
N ARG A 18 9.33 -15.12 1.99
CA ARG A 18 9.13 -15.78 0.70
C ARG A 18 9.28 -14.81 -0.49
N ASN A 19 8.80 -13.58 -0.33
CA ASN A 19 8.74 -12.62 -1.43
C ASN A 19 9.85 -11.55 -1.38
N ASN A 20 10.79 -11.66 -0.44
CA ASN A 20 11.75 -10.60 -0.12
C ASN A 20 11.06 -9.23 0.01
N ALA A 21 9.98 -9.20 0.78
CA ALA A 21 9.12 -8.04 0.90
C ALA A 21 9.27 -7.34 2.26
N GLU A 22 9.02 -6.03 2.27
CA GLU A 22 8.97 -5.21 3.48
C GLU A 22 7.62 -4.49 3.56
N TRP A 23 7.06 -4.47 4.77
CA TRP A 23 5.77 -3.86 5.05
C TRP A 23 5.98 -2.42 5.49
N LEU A 24 5.50 -1.48 4.69
CA LEU A 24 5.73 -0.05 4.92
C LEU A 24 4.57 0.63 5.67
N GLY A 25 3.40 0.00 5.67
CA GLY A 25 2.24 0.50 6.42
C GLY A 25 1.01 -0.41 6.33
N THR A 26 0.13 -0.26 7.31
CA THR A 26 -1.17 -0.94 7.41
C THR A 26 -2.32 0.03 7.15
N TRP A 27 -3.52 -0.51 6.98
CA TRP A 27 -4.74 0.29 6.93
C TRP A 27 -5.09 0.82 8.33
N GLY A 28 -5.40 2.12 8.45
CA GLY A 28 -5.65 2.73 9.77
C GLY A 28 -6.81 2.11 10.57
N GLY A 29 -7.79 1.50 9.88
CA GLY A 29 -8.93 0.84 10.52
C GLY A 29 -8.74 -0.66 10.83
N ILE A 30 -7.70 -1.29 10.28
CA ILE A 30 -7.44 -2.73 10.46
C ILE A 30 -5.93 -2.96 10.59
N ASN A 31 -5.51 -3.33 11.80
CA ASN A 31 -4.11 -3.57 12.14
C ASN A 31 -3.86 -5.06 12.38
N ASP A 32 -4.14 -5.88 11.37
CA ASP A 32 -3.85 -7.31 11.40
C ASP A 32 -2.76 -7.69 10.38
N TYR A 33 -2.27 -8.94 10.43
CA TYR A 33 -1.14 -9.39 9.60
C TYR A 33 -1.51 -9.67 8.14
N PHE A 34 -2.79 -9.54 7.75
CA PHE A 34 -3.25 -9.77 6.38
C PHE A 34 -3.50 -8.46 5.61
N MET A 35 -3.66 -7.34 6.30
CA MET A 35 -4.03 -6.06 5.68
C MET A 35 -2.83 -5.17 5.35
N ALA A 36 -2.12 -5.54 4.27
CA ALA A 36 -1.08 -4.69 3.70
C ALA A 36 -1.65 -3.39 3.10
N GLY A 37 -1.28 -2.25 3.70
CA GLY A 37 -1.57 -0.92 3.15
C GLY A 37 -0.54 -0.53 2.10
N MET A 38 0.75 -0.68 2.41
CA MET A 38 1.85 -0.50 1.47
C MET A 38 2.96 -1.54 1.68
N LEU A 39 3.50 -2.06 0.59
CA LEU A 39 4.60 -3.04 0.59
C LEU A 39 5.71 -2.60 -0.36
N GLU A 40 6.95 -2.89 0.00
CA GLU A 40 8.08 -2.95 -0.93
C GLU A 40 8.39 -4.41 -1.24
N PHE A 41 8.45 -4.76 -2.53
CA PHE A 41 9.06 -6.00 -2.98
C PHE A 41 10.48 -5.67 -3.41
N LYS A 42 11.48 -6.31 -2.79
CA LYS A 42 12.89 -6.14 -3.10
C LYS A 42 13.31 -7.14 -4.19
N PRO A 43 14.45 -6.90 -4.85
CA PRO A 43 14.96 -7.82 -5.86
C PRO A 43 15.12 -9.25 -5.32
N THR A 44 14.76 -10.23 -6.14
CA THR A 44 15.02 -11.66 -5.93
C THR A 44 15.90 -12.19 -7.05
N SER A 45 16.26 -13.49 -6.99
CA SER A 45 16.98 -14.14 -8.09
C SER A 45 16.16 -14.22 -9.39
N GLU A 46 14.83 -14.18 -9.29
CA GLU A 46 13.91 -14.24 -10.44
C GLU A 46 13.52 -12.85 -10.93
N PHE A 47 13.24 -11.91 -10.01
CA PHE A 47 12.80 -10.55 -10.32
C PHE A 47 13.82 -9.54 -9.79
N GLN A 48 14.59 -8.92 -10.69
CA GLN A 48 15.73 -8.08 -10.28
C GLN A 48 15.36 -6.63 -9.92
N GLY A 49 14.10 -6.23 -10.11
CA GLY A 49 13.62 -4.88 -9.81
C GLY A 49 13.06 -4.74 -8.40
N THR A 50 12.98 -3.50 -7.92
CA THR A 50 12.20 -3.13 -6.74
C THR A 50 10.81 -2.63 -7.16
N ALA A 51 9.77 -3.04 -6.44
CA ALA A 51 8.42 -2.54 -6.65
C ALA A 51 7.82 -2.02 -5.33
N ILE A 52 7.00 -0.97 -5.42
CA ILE A 52 6.18 -0.50 -4.31
C ILE A 52 4.71 -0.78 -4.65
N PHE A 53 4.06 -1.57 -3.83
CA PHE A 53 2.62 -1.81 -3.89
C PHE A 53 1.90 -0.83 -2.95
N GLN A 54 0.87 -0.16 -3.47
CA GLN A 54 0.05 0.80 -2.74
C GLN A 54 -1.40 0.28 -2.74
N GLY A 55 -1.76 -0.47 -1.71
CA GLY A 55 -3.07 -1.09 -1.56
C GLY A 55 -4.11 -0.21 -0.87
N ILE A 56 -4.01 1.13 -0.98
CA ILE A 56 -4.89 2.06 -0.25
C ILE A 56 -6.16 2.30 -1.10
N GLY A 57 -7.25 1.62 -0.75
CA GLY A 57 -8.58 1.87 -1.31
C GLY A 57 -9.07 3.25 -0.86
N GLY A 58 -8.96 4.21 -1.76
CA GLY A 58 -9.12 5.64 -1.47
C GLY A 58 -8.22 6.53 -2.34
N ILE A 59 -7.30 5.95 -3.11
CA ILE A 59 -6.57 6.68 -4.14
C ILE A 59 -7.43 6.77 -5.41
N GLU A 60 -7.93 7.97 -5.69
CA GLU A 60 -8.58 8.30 -6.95
C GLU A 60 -8.02 9.62 -7.49
N TYR A 61 -7.41 9.57 -8.67
CA TYR A 61 -6.82 10.77 -9.30
C TYR A 61 -7.85 11.65 -10.00
N ASN A 62 -9.03 11.11 -10.29
CA ASN A 62 -10.08 11.81 -11.00
C ASN A 62 -11.44 11.44 -10.41
N GLN A 63 -11.86 12.16 -9.37
CA GLN A 63 -13.15 11.91 -8.74
C GLN A 63 -14.30 12.34 -9.65
N ASN A 64 -15.33 11.50 -9.70
CA ASN A 64 -16.51 11.80 -10.49
C ASN A 64 -17.27 13.01 -9.91
N LYS A 65 -17.66 13.94 -10.79
CA LYS A 65 -18.57 15.04 -10.48
C LYS A 65 -20.01 14.52 -10.43
N GLN A 66 -20.41 13.90 -9.32
CA GLN A 66 -21.71 13.23 -9.23
C GLN A 66 -22.32 13.26 -7.82
N GLY A 67 -23.64 13.37 -7.79
CA GLY A 67 -24.46 13.23 -6.59
C GLY A 67 -24.38 14.44 -5.67
N ALA A 68 -25.04 14.32 -4.50
CA ALA A 68 -25.05 15.39 -3.51
C ALA A 68 -23.75 15.47 -2.69
N ILE A 69 -22.92 14.43 -2.71
CA ILE A 69 -21.72 14.30 -1.86
C ILE A 69 -20.50 14.97 -2.49
N ASN A 70 -20.27 14.77 -3.81
CA ASN A 70 -19.19 15.44 -4.54
C ASN A 70 -19.72 16.11 -5.81
N PRO A 71 -20.57 17.15 -5.67
CA PRO A 71 -21.23 17.77 -6.81
C PRO A 71 -20.25 18.47 -7.76
N ASP A 72 -19.00 18.73 -7.34
CA ASP A 72 -17.97 19.42 -8.11
C ASP A 72 -16.83 18.51 -8.59
N GLY A 73 -16.82 17.23 -8.19
CA GLY A 73 -15.75 16.28 -8.54
C GLY A 73 -14.40 16.64 -7.94
N LEU A 74 -14.39 17.44 -6.87
CA LEU A 74 -13.15 17.90 -6.26
C LEU A 74 -12.56 16.80 -5.37
N ASN A 75 -11.30 16.46 -5.60
CA ASN A 75 -10.52 15.68 -4.64
C ASN A 75 -9.79 16.62 -3.67
N VAL A 76 -10.36 16.86 -2.50
CA VAL A 76 -9.75 17.71 -1.45
C VAL A 76 -8.40 17.16 -0.94
N HIS A 77 -8.07 15.91 -1.24
CA HIS A 77 -6.83 15.24 -0.83
C HIS A 77 -5.88 14.95 -1.99
N GLN A 78 -6.10 15.51 -3.19
CA GLN A 78 -5.25 15.28 -4.37
C GLN A 78 -3.76 15.55 -4.09
N GLY A 79 -3.46 16.55 -3.26
CA GLY A 79 -2.09 16.88 -2.86
C GLY A 79 -1.36 15.72 -2.17
N ASN A 80 -2.07 14.94 -1.35
CA ASN A 80 -1.51 13.76 -0.66
C ASN A 80 -1.20 12.65 -1.65
N ILE A 81 -2.12 12.39 -2.59
CA ILE A 81 -1.92 11.39 -3.65
C ILE A 81 -0.70 11.77 -4.49
N ASN A 82 -0.63 13.02 -4.97
CA ASN A 82 0.49 13.49 -5.78
C ASN A 82 1.82 13.36 -5.04
N ARG A 83 1.84 13.68 -3.74
CA ARG A 83 3.05 13.58 -2.92
C ARG A 83 3.47 12.12 -2.68
N LEU A 84 2.52 11.24 -2.35
CA LEU A 84 2.78 9.81 -2.19
C LEU A 84 3.42 9.24 -3.46
N THR A 85 2.81 9.51 -4.61
CA THR A 85 3.27 9.03 -5.92
C THR A 85 4.63 9.57 -6.29
N LYS A 86 4.85 10.89 -6.12
CA LYS A 86 6.16 11.51 -6.35
C LYS A 86 7.24 10.88 -5.47
N ASN A 87 6.95 10.68 -4.18
CA ASN A 87 7.90 10.09 -3.25
C ASN A 87 8.22 8.64 -3.62
N THR A 88 7.22 7.85 -4.02
CA THR A 88 7.42 6.47 -4.47
C THR A 88 8.27 6.40 -5.73
N ILE A 89 8.00 7.23 -6.74
CA ILE A 89 8.80 7.27 -7.97
C ILE A 89 10.23 7.71 -7.65
N ASN A 90 10.40 8.77 -6.86
CA ASN A 90 11.73 9.24 -6.45
C ASN A 90 12.50 8.14 -5.72
N TYR A 91 11.87 7.44 -4.77
CA TYR A 91 12.49 6.32 -4.08
C TYR A 91 12.92 5.20 -5.04
N LEU A 92 12.01 4.76 -5.91
CA LEU A 92 12.30 3.70 -6.88
C LEU A 92 13.40 4.10 -7.88
N SER A 93 13.54 5.39 -8.19
CA SER A 93 14.64 5.88 -9.05
C SER A 93 16.03 5.80 -8.41
N THR A 94 16.12 5.52 -7.10
CA THR A 94 17.38 5.33 -6.38
C THR A 94 17.77 3.86 -6.20
N LYS A 95 16.97 2.94 -6.73
CA LYS A 95 17.17 1.49 -6.58
C LYS A 95 17.94 0.90 -7.74
#